data_AF-A0A3B8QRJ9-F1
#
_entry.id   AF-A0A3B8QRJ9-F1
#
_cell.length_a   1.000
_cell.length_b   1.000
_cell.length_c   1.000
_cell.angle_alpha   90.00
_cell.angle_beta   90.00
_cell.angle_gamma   90.00
#
_symmetry.space_group_name_H-M   'P 1'
#
loop_
_entity.id
_entity.type
_entity.pdbx_description
1 polymer ?
#
loop_
_entity_poly.entity_id
_entity_poly.type
_entity_poly.pdbx_seq_one_letter_code
_entity_poly.pdbx_strand_id
1 'polypeptide(L)'
;MSEKIKADINAAKQTICSAISDWTQTEHRYGDPIPIFVNGSLTGHMTRSLMTKNTRIDNIVRPVILAAPSSNIDLKSLKKLITHSELTIRDMGNLTDAIRSKVAKIADNANKLAPSETIMQEKIIAALGTTQAADIALRQLCHAANEVISESQSEHINSRGRPKDKVAHTVAYEFARLYYDITQEVPTYAEGTSGPSGRVSPKLAELFEKLAIEANIRRPLEAAITQISAEIN
;
A
#
# COMPACT_ATOMS: atom_id res chain seq x y z
N MET A 1 4.17 -13.92 -11.48
CA MET A 1 3.91 -14.41 -10.10
C MET A 1 3.22 -15.77 -10.19
N SER A 2 3.75 -16.80 -9.50
CA SER A 2 3.16 -18.14 -9.53
C SER A 2 1.81 -18.18 -8.79
N GLU A 3 0.94 -19.13 -9.14
CA GLU A 3 -0.36 -19.33 -8.46
C GLU A 3 -0.17 -19.66 -6.97
N LYS A 4 0.93 -20.32 -6.62
CA LYS A 4 1.30 -20.58 -5.23
C LYS A 4 1.53 -19.28 -4.44
N ILE A 5 2.35 -18.36 -4.97
CA ILE A 5 2.62 -17.07 -4.30
C ILE A 5 1.33 -16.25 -4.14
N LYS A 6 0.44 -16.27 -5.14
CA LYS A 6 -0.89 -15.62 -5.01
C LYS A 6 -1.71 -16.21 -3.87
N ALA A 7 -1.77 -17.54 -3.77
CA ALA A 7 -2.49 -18.23 -2.71
C ALA A 7 -1.90 -17.91 -1.33
N ASP A 8 -0.58 -17.92 -1.21
CA ASP A 8 0.16 -17.60 0.01
C ASP A 8 -0.10 -16.16 0.47
N ILE A 9 -0.09 -15.18 -0.45
CA ILE A 9 -0.43 -13.77 -0.15
C ILE A 9 -1.90 -13.65 0.30
N ASN A 10 -2.82 -14.35 -0.36
CA ASN A 10 -4.23 -14.31 0.03
C ASN A 10 -4.44 -14.92 1.41
N ALA A 11 -3.76 -16.04 1.72
CA ALA A 11 -3.78 -16.63 3.05
C ALA A 11 -3.22 -15.67 4.11
N ALA A 12 -2.11 -15.00 3.83
CA ALA A 12 -1.53 -13.98 4.70
C ALA A 12 -2.52 -12.82 4.99
N LYS A 13 -3.24 -12.34 3.96
CA LYS A 13 -4.28 -11.32 4.13
C LYS A 13 -5.42 -11.78 5.03
N GLN A 14 -5.84 -13.05 4.91
CA GLN A 14 -6.83 -13.63 5.82
C GLN A 14 -6.32 -13.75 7.25
N THR A 15 -5.06 -14.13 7.45
CA THR A 15 -4.42 -14.12 8.78
C THR A 15 -4.41 -12.72 9.40
N ILE A 16 -4.13 -11.67 8.61
CA ILE A 16 -4.21 -10.28 9.08
C ILE A 16 -5.65 -9.91 9.46
N CYS A 17 -6.64 -10.26 8.66
CA CYS A 17 -8.05 -9.99 8.97
C CYS A 17 -8.53 -10.74 10.24
N SER A 18 -8.07 -11.98 10.40
CA SER A 18 -8.30 -12.77 11.63
C SER A 18 -7.63 -12.10 12.83
N ALA A 19 -6.42 -11.57 12.69
CA ALA A 19 -5.76 -10.85 13.78
C ALA A 19 -6.55 -9.59 14.19
N ILE A 20 -7.03 -8.80 13.22
CA ILE A 20 -7.92 -7.66 13.49
C ILE A 20 -9.17 -8.13 14.23
N SER A 21 -9.74 -9.26 13.81
CA SER A 21 -10.93 -9.81 14.45
C SER A 21 -10.67 -10.18 15.91
N ASP A 22 -9.52 -10.81 16.19
CA ASP A 22 -9.11 -11.18 17.55
C ASP A 22 -8.86 -9.95 18.44
N TRP A 23 -8.23 -8.91 17.89
CA TRP A 23 -7.92 -7.67 18.62
C TRP A 23 -9.16 -6.87 18.98
N THR A 24 -10.17 -6.92 18.11
CA THR A 24 -11.38 -6.10 18.21
C THR A 24 -12.58 -6.87 18.77
N GLN A 25 -12.46 -8.20 18.87
CA GLN A 25 -13.54 -9.13 19.21
C GLN A 25 -14.76 -9.01 18.27
N THR A 26 -14.52 -8.63 17.00
CA THR A 26 -15.55 -8.47 15.97
C THR A 26 -15.11 -9.14 14.68
N GLU A 27 -16.03 -9.69 13.88
CA GLU A 27 -15.67 -10.27 12.59
C GLU A 27 -15.19 -9.18 11.62
N HIS A 28 -13.97 -9.30 11.11
CA HIS A 28 -13.41 -8.40 10.11
C HIS A 28 -13.05 -9.16 8.83
N ARG A 29 -13.53 -8.67 7.69
CA ARG A 29 -13.22 -9.24 6.37
C ARG A 29 -12.39 -8.28 5.54
N TYR A 30 -11.63 -8.86 4.61
CA TYR A 30 -10.85 -8.06 3.68
C TYR A 30 -11.74 -7.11 2.86
N GLY A 31 -11.44 -5.82 2.90
CA GLY A 31 -12.27 -4.78 2.28
C GLY A 31 -13.13 -3.99 3.26
N ASP A 32 -13.31 -4.47 4.48
CA ASP A 32 -14.02 -3.76 5.53
C ASP A 32 -13.21 -2.54 6.01
N PRO A 33 -13.86 -1.49 6.52
CA PRO A 33 -13.13 -0.40 7.14
C PRO A 33 -12.44 -0.93 8.40
N ILE A 34 -11.15 -0.60 8.58
CA ILE A 34 -10.38 -1.04 9.74
C ILE A 34 -10.85 -0.20 10.94
N PRO A 35 -11.36 -0.83 12.01
CA PRO A 35 -11.87 -0.10 13.17
C PRO A 35 -10.74 0.49 14.01
N ILE A 36 -11.05 1.53 14.78
CA ILE A 36 -10.16 2.15 15.76
C ILE A 36 -10.85 2.09 17.11
N PHE A 37 -10.14 1.57 18.10
CA PHE A 37 -10.55 1.43 19.48
C PHE A 37 -9.67 2.30 20.38
N VAL A 38 -10.29 2.94 21.37
CA VAL A 38 -9.59 3.66 22.45
C VAL A 38 -10.17 3.15 23.76
N ASN A 39 -9.32 2.68 24.66
CA ASN A 39 -9.73 2.10 25.95
C ASN A 39 -10.80 1.00 25.79
N GLY A 40 -10.65 0.13 24.79
CA GLY A 40 -11.59 -0.96 24.51
C GLY A 40 -12.93 -0.55 23.89
N SER A 41 -13.14 0.74 23.59
CA SER A 41 -14.36 1.25 22.96
C SER A 41 -14.11 1.65 21.51
N LEU A 42 -15.00 1.25 20.59
CA LEU A 42 -14.93 1.66 19.18
C LEU A 42 -15.14 3.18 19.08
N THR A 43 -14.12 3.90 18.58
CA THR A 43 -14.17 5.35 18.40
C THR A 43 -14.34 5.77 16.95
N GLY A 44 -14.06 4.88 16.00
CA GLY A 44 -14.23 5.15 14.59
C GLY A 44 -13.60 4.10 13.70
N HIS A 45 -13.31 4.50 12.46
CA HIS A 45 -12.60 3.68 11.49
C HIS A 45 -11.47 4.47 10.87
N MET A 46 -10.41 3.80 10.45
CA MET A 46 -9.31 4.42 9.71
C MET A 46 -9.84 5.12 8.46
N THR A 47 -9.40 6.36 8.25
CA THR A 47 -9.75 7.14 7.08
C THR A 47 -9.35 6.41 5.81
N ARG A 48 -10.30 6.22 4.91
CA ARG A 48 -10.07 5.56 3.62
C ARG A 48 -10.75 6.31 2.48
N SER A 49 -10.10 6.27 1.34
CA SER A 49 -10.69 6.61 0.04
C SER A 49 -10.91 5.33 -0.75
N LEU A 50 -11.59 5.42 -1.89
CA LEU A 50 -11.64 4.31 -2.85
C LEU A 50 -10.24 3.83 -3.26
N MET A 51 -9.26 4.75 -3.28
CA MET A 51 -7.87 4.48 -3.68
C MET A 51 -7.00 3.92 -2.55
N THR A 52 -7.37 4.16 -1.30
CA THR A 52 -6.61 3.69 -0.12
C THR A 52 -7.29 2.52 0.60
N LYS A 53 -8.31 1.93 -0.04
CA LYS A 53 -9.01 0.77 0.47
C LYS A 53 -8.02 -0.40 0.57
N ASN A 54 -7.82 -0.91 1.79
CA ASN A 54 -6.89 -2.00 2.15
C ASN A 54 -5.39 -1.65 2.18
N THR A 55 -4.98 -0.40 1.93
CA THR A 55 -3.55 -0.04 1.86
C THR A 55 -2.77 -0.47 3.11
N ARG A 56 -3.36 -0.37 4.31
CA ARG A 56 -2.68 -0.82 5.55
C ARG A 56 -2.41 -2.33 5.56
N ILE A 57 -3.35 -3.15 5.10
CA ILE A 57 -3.16 -4.61 4.99
C ILE A 57 -2.18 -4.93 3.86
N ASP A 58 -2.31 -4.25 2.72
CA ASP A 58 -1.44 -4.45 1.57
C ASP A 58 0.02 -4.09 1.88
N ASN A 59 0.27 -3.05 2.68
CA ASN A 59 1.61 -2.66 3.12
C ASN A 59 2.32 -3.74 3.93
N ILE A 60 1.59 -4.60 4.65
CA ILE A 60 2.17 -5.70 5.42
C ILE A 60 2.72 -6.79 4.50
N VAL A 61 2.01 -7.12 3.41
CA VAL A 61 2.43 -8.19 2.48
C VAL A 61 3.35 -7.68 1.36
N ARG A 62 3.34 -6.36 1.10
CA ARG A 62 4.09 -5.71 0.03
C ARG A 62 5.59 -6.02 0.03
N PRO A 63 6.32 -6.04 1.17
CA PRO A 63 7.75 -6.33 1.18
C PRO A 63 8.08 -7.71 0.60
N VAL A 64 7.20 -8.70 0.81
CA VAL A 64 7.37 -10.07 0.28
C VAL A 64 7.16 -10.10 -1.23
N ILE A 65 6.17 -9.34 -1.73
CA ILE A 65 5.91 -9.20 -3.16
C ILE A 65 7.11 -8.55 -3.86
N LEU A 66 7.66 -7.49 -3.27
CA LEU A 66 8.79 -6.74 -3.84
C LEU A 66 10.10 -7.54 -3.78
N ALA A 67 10.31 -8.34 -2.75
CA ALA A 67 11.49 -9.19 -2.61
C ALA A 67 11.43 -10.48 -3.45
N ALA A 68 10.26 -10.84 -3.98
CA ALA A 68 10.13 -11.98 -4.87
C ALA A 68 10.94 -11.74 -6.15
N PRO A 69 11.83 -12.66 -6.55
CA PRO A 69 12.69 -12.44 -7.71
C PRO A 69 11.84 -12.26 -8.97
N SER A 70 11.87 -11.05 -9.52
CA SER A 70 11.25 -10.77 -10.82
C SER A 70 12.12 -11.37 -11.92
N SER A 71 11.51 -12.05 -12.89
CA SER A 71 12.27 -12.54 -14.04
C SER A 71 12.83 -11.36 -14.84
N ASN A 72 13.96 -11.54 -15.53
CA ASN A 72 14.52 -10.50 -16.40
C ASN A 72 13.51 -10.08 -17.49
N ILE A 73 12.63 -10.99 -17.90
CA ILE A 73 11.53 -10.73 -18.84
C ILE A 73 10.48 -9.80 -18.21
N ASP A 74 10.10 -10.03 -16.96
CA ASP A 74 9.14 -9.19 -16.23
C ASP A 74 9.72 -7.78 -16.00
N LEU A 75 10.98 -7.67 -15.58
CA LEU A 75 11.65 -6.38 -15.39
C LEU A 75 11.76 -5.59 -16.68
N LYS A 76 12.08 -6.24 -17.80
CA LYS A 76 12.11 -5.59 -19.12
C LYS A 76 10.71 -5.12 -19.54
N SER A 77 9.67 -5.89 -19.22
CA SER A 77 8.29 -5.53 -19.51
C SER A 77 7.82 -4.34 -18.67
N LEU A 78 8.17 -4.31 -17.38
CA LEU A 78 7.91 -3.16 -16.49
C LEU A 78 8.62 -1.89 -16.97
N LYS A 79 9.89 -1.98 -17.39
CA LYS A 79 10.62 -0.83 -17.96
C LYS A 79 9.93 -0.28 -19.21
N LYS A 80 9.49 -1.16 -20.12
CA LYS A 80 8.72 -0.74 -21.30
C LYS A 80 7.39 -0.07 -20.93
N LEU A 81 6.69 -0.62 -19.93
CA LEU A 81 5.44 -0.06 -19.42
C LEU A 81 5.65 1.34 -18.86
N ILE A 82 6.72 1.57 -18.10
CA ILE A 82 7.10 2.90 -17.59
C ILE A 82 7.36 3.85 -18.75
N THR A 83 8.21 3.46 -19.70
CA THR A 83 8.51 4.31 -20.87
C THR A 83 7.25 4.70 -21.64
N HIS A 84 6.32 3.75 -21.84
CA HIS A 84 5.07 4.03 -22.52
C HIS A 84 4.17 4.98 -21.70
N SER A 85 4.07 4.74 -20.40
CA SER A 85 3.28 5.56 -19.48
C SER A 85 3.80 6.99 -19.39
N GLU A 86 5.13 7.18 -19.35
CA GLU A 86 5.77 8.51 -19.36
C GLU A 86 5.48 9.29 -20.66
N LEU A 87 5.48 8.60 -21.82
CA LEU A 87 5.08 9.21 -23.09
C LEU A 87 3.61 9.64 -23.05
N THR A 88 2.72 8.76 -22.58
CA THR A 88 1.29 9.08 -22.45
C THR A 88 1.04 10.22 -21.46
N ILE A 89 1.75 10.27 -20.34
CA ILE A 89 1.69 11.38 -19.36
C ILE A 89 2.06 12.71 -20.04
N ARG A 90 3.12 12.72 -20.86
CA ARG A 90 3.53 13.92 -21.61
C ARG A 90 2.46 14.35 -22.61
N ASP A 91 1.88 13.40 -23.35
CA ASP A 91 0.82 13.68 -24.32
C ASP A 91 -0.46 14.20 -23.65
N MET A 92 -0.83 13.63 -22.50
CA MET A 92 -1.95 14.11 -21.67
C MET A 92 -1.71 15.53 -21.15
N GLY A 93 -0.48 15.85 -20.73
CA GLY A 93 -0.08 17.21 -20.34
C GLY A 93 -0.26 18.20 -21.49
N ASN A 94 0.28 17.88 -22.67
CA ASN A 94 0.14 18.70 -23.88
C ASN A 94 -1.32 18.94 -24.26
N LEU A 95 -2.15 17.89 -24.21
CA LEU A 95 -3.59 17.98 -24.49
C LEU A 95 -4.30 18.88 -23.46
N THR A 96 -3.99 18.70 -22.17
CA THR A 96 -4.57 19.49 -21.08
C THR A 96 -4.28 20.98 -21.26
N ASP A 97 -3.04 21.33 -21.61
CA ASP A 97 -2.63 22.73 -21.85
C ASP A 97 -3.28 23.32 -23.10
N ALA A 98 -3.38 22.54 -24.19
CA ALA A 98 -4.08 22.97 -25.40
C ALA A 98 -5.57 23.25 -25.15
N ILE A 99 -6.24 22.39 -24.37
CA ILE A 99 -7.63 22.58 -23.98
C ILE A 99 -7.75 23.81 -23.08
N ARG A 100 -6.91 23.95 -22.04
CA ARG A 100 -6.96 25.11 -21.12
C ARG A 100 -6.76 26.43 -21.87
N SER A 101 -5.83 26.49 -22.83
CA SER A 101 -5.62 27.65 -23.70
C SER A 101 -6.87 28.00 -24.52
N LYS A 102 -7.59 27.01 -25.04
CA LYS A 102 -8.85 27.23 -25.78
C LYS A 102 -9.99 27.65 -24.85
N VAL A 103 -10.13 27.04 -23.69
CA VAL A 103 -11.18 27.39 -22.70
C VAL A 103 -10.98 28.80 -22.17
N ALA A 104 -9.75 29.19 -21.83
CA ALA A 104 -9.43 30.55 -21.37
C ALA A 104 -9.87 31.61 -22.39
N LYS A 105 -9.59 31.40 -23.67
CA LYS A 105 -10.03 32.28 -24.77
C LYS A 105 -11.56 32.40 -24.91
N ILE A 106 -12.31 31.37 -24.50
CA ILE A 106 -13.78 31.39 -24.49
C ILE A 106 -14.29 32.10 -23.24
N ALA A 107 -13.65 31.87 -22.08
CA ALA A 107 -14.00 32.49 -20.81
C ALA A 107 -13.72 34.00 -20.77
N ASP A 108 -12.69 34.49 -21.48
CA ASP A 108 -12.45 35.93 -21.63
C ASP A 108 -13.60 36.67 -22.37
N ASN A 109 -14.51 35.92 -23.01
CA ASN A 109 -15.72 36.43 -23.65
C ASN A 109 -17.01 36.13 -22.83
N ALA A 110 -16.88 35.76 -21.55
CA ALA A 110 -17.96 35.19 -20.71
C ALA A 110 -19.25 36.03 -20.63
N ASN A 111 -19.17 37.36 -20.74
CA ASN A 111 -20.35 38.23 -20.67
C ASN A 111 -21.26 38.15 -21.91
N LYS A 112 -20.97 37.27 -22.89
CA LYS A 112 -21.74 37.09 -24.12
C LYS A 112 -22.04 35.61 -24.48
N LEU A 113 -21.75 34.66 -23.60
CA LEU A 113 -21.85 33.24 -23.96
C LEU A 113 -23.31 32.76 -24.03
N ALA A 114 -23.65 32.06 -25.10
CA ALA A 114 -24.94 31.41 -25.26
C ALA A 114 -25.05 30.15 -24.38
N PRO A 115 -26.27 29.70 -23.99
CA PRO A 115 -26.46 28.50 -23.16
C PRO A 115 -25.78 27.22 -23.68
N SER A 116 -25.69 27.07 -25.01
CA SER A 116 -24.99 25.95 -25.65
C SER A 116 -23.47 25.97 -25.41
N GLU A 117 -22.88 27.16 -25.28
CA GLU A 117 -21.45 27.34 -24.99
C GLU A 117 -21.14 27.02 -23.52
N THR A 118 -22.06 27.31 -22.59
CA THR A 118 -21.97 26.89 -21.19
C THR A 118 -21.99 25.37 -21.04
N ILE A 119 -22.91 24.67 -21.71
CA ILE A 119 -22.97 23.19 -21.71
C ILE A 119 -21.69 22.59 -22.30
N MET A 120 -21.13 23.21 -23.35
CA MET A 120 -19.86 22.78 -23.93
C MET A 120 -18.70 22.94 -22.93
N GLN A 121 -18.64 24.07 -22.21
CA GLN A 121 -17.62 24.31 -21.18
C GLN A 121 -17.68 23.28 -20.05
N GLU A 122 -18.87 22.96 -19.53
CA GLU A 122 -19.04 21.93 -18.50
C GLU A 122 -18.52 20.56 -18.96
N LYS A 123 -18.85 20.15 -20.19
CA LYS A 123 -18.35 18.91 -20.78
C LYS A 123 -16.83 18.91 -20.94
N ILE A 124 -16.24 20.05 -21.32
CA ILE A 124 -14.79 20.20 -21.44
C ILE A 124 -14.12 20.10 -20.07
N ILE A 125 -14.68 20.75 -19.03
CA ILE A 125 -14.17 20.68 -17.66
C ILE A 125 -14.24 19.24 -17.13
N ALA A 126 -15.34 18.53 -17.36
CA ALA A 126 -15.47 17.12 -16.97
C ALA A 126 -14.45 16.21 -17.69
N ALA A 127 -14.23 16.44 -18.99
CA ALA A 127 -13.21 15.72 -19.76
C ALA A 127 -11.80 16.00 -19.22
N LEU A 128 -11.47 17.26 -18.91
CA LEU A 128 -10.20 17.65 -18.28
C LEU A 128 -9.98 16.94 -16.94
N GLY A 129 -11.00 16.91 -16.08
CA GLY A 129 -10.93 16.20 -14.79
C GLY A 129 -10.65 14.71 -14.98
N THR A 130 -11.25 14.10 -16.01
CA THR A 130 -11.01 12.68 -16.35
C THR A 130 -9.59 12.45 -16.87
N THR A 131 -9.07 13.34 -17.73
CA THR A 131 -7.67 13.28 -18.21
C THR A 131 -6.68 13.42 -17.06
N GLN A 132 -6.94 14.31 -16.10
CA GLN A 132 -6.10 14.47 -14.91
C GLN A 132 -6.12 13.23 -14.01
N ALA A 133 -7.30 12.62 -13.82
CA ALA A 133 -7.40 11.36 -13.09
C ALA A 133 -6.57 10.24 -13.76
N ALA A 134 -6.58 10.17 -15.09
CA ALA A 134 -5.76 9.23 -15.85
C ALA A 134 -4.25 9.51 -15.71
N ASP A 135 -3.83 10.78 -15.76
CA ASP A 135 -2.42 11.18 -15.50
C ASP A 135 -1.96 10.74 -14.10
N ILE A 136 -2.76 10.98 -13.07
CA ILE A 136 -2.47 10.56 -11.69
C ILE A 136 -2.32 9.03 -11.61
N ALA A 137 -3.25 8.29 -12.22
CA ALA A 137 -3.21 6.82 -12.23
C ALA A 137 -1.95 6.29 -12.94
N LEU A 138 -1.56 6.88 -14.07
CA LEU A 138 -0.34 6.51 -14.79
C LEU A 138 0.93 6.81 -13.96
N ARG A 139 0.98 7.95 -13.26
CA ARG A 139 2.10 8.28 -12.37
C ARG A 139 2.22 7.30 -11.21
N GLN A 140 1.10 6.91 -10.61
CA GLN A 140 1.07 5.89 -9.56
C GLN A 140 1.57 4.54 -10.07
N LEU A 141 1.16 4.15 -11.28
CA LEU A 141 1.64 2.94 -11.93
C LEU A 141 3.14 3.00 -12.21
N CYS A 142 3.67 4.12 -12.71
CA CYS A 142 5.10 4.31 -12.90
C CYS A 142 5.87 4.20 -11.58
N HIS A 143 5.35 4.80 -10.50
CA HIS A 143 5.97 4.72 -9.18
C HIS A 143 6.03 3.28 -8.68
N ALA A 144 4.91 2.56 -8.71
CA ALA A 144 4.84 1.16 -8.29
C ALA A 144 5.76 0.25 -9.11
N ALA A 145 5.81 0.44 -10.43
CA ALA A 145 6.70 -0.32 -11.31
C ALA A 145 8.19 -0.02 -11.03
N ASN A 146 8.53 1.23 -10.75
CA ASN A 146 9.89 1.63 -10.40
C ASN A 146 10.34 1.03 -9.06
N GLU A 147 9.46 0.97 -8.05
CA GLU A 147 9.79 0.33 -6.77
C GLU A 147 10.09 -1.18 -6.95
N VAL A 148 9.27 -1.89 -7.74
CA VAL A 148 9.51 -3.31 -8.07
C VAL A 148 10.87 -3.48 -8.76
N ILE A 149 11.18 -2.61 -9.73
CA ILE A 149 12.47 -2.65 -10.44
C ILE A 149 13.62 -2.38 -9.46
N SER A 150 13.51 -1.34 -8.63
CA SER A 150 14.56 -0.94 -7.69
C SER A 150 14.86 -2.04 -6.67
N GLU A 151 13.85 -2.64 -6.05
CA GLU A 151 14.04 -3.73 -5.08
C GLU A 151 14.51 -5.03 -5.76
N SER A 152 14.12 -5.27 -7.02
CA SER A 152 14.63 -6.42 -7.79
C SER A 152 16.08 -6.23 -8.29
N GLN A 153 16.51 -4.98 -8.47
CA GLN A 153 17.85 -4.60 -8.95
C GLN A 153 18.80 -4.19 -7.82
N SER A 154 18.34 -4.11 -6.56
CA SER A 154 19.26 -3.96 -5.44
C SER A 154 20.09 -5.23 -5.38
N GLU A 155 21.27 -5.17 -6.02
CA GLU A 155 22.31 -6.16 -5.91
C GLU A 155 22.49 -6.50 -4.42
N HIS A 156 22.87 -7.75 -4.15
CA HIS A 156 23.46 -8.14 -2.88
C HIS A 156 24.66 -7.22 -2.60
N ILE A 157 24.42 -6.02 -2.10
CA ILE A 157 25.43 -5.17 -1.51
C ILE A 157 26.02 -6.06 -0.44
N ASN A 158 27.31 -6.35 -0.60
CA ASN A 158 28.18 -7.04 0.34
C ASN A 158 28.29 -6.24 1.65
N SER A 159 27.15 -5.98 2.29
CA SER A 159 27.10 -5.74 3.71
C SER A 159 27.41 -7.08 4.35
N ARG A 160 28.63 -7.21 4.86
CA ARG A 160 28.89 -8.09 6.00
C ARG A 160 27.92 -7.66 7.12
N GLY A 161 26.69 -8.19 7.08
CA GLY A 161 25.56 -7.68 7.87
C GLY A 161 24.17 -7.91 7.27
N ARG A 162 23.93 -9.09 6.66
CA ARG A 162 22.63 -9.75 6.36
C ARG A 162 21.46 -8.90 5.77
N PRO A 163 21.28 -8.90 4.43
CA PRO A 163 20.09 -8.37 3.73
C PRO A 163 18.77 -9.14 3.98
N LYS A 164 18.82 -10.41 4.39
CA LYS A 164 17.65 -11.31 4.51
C LYS A 164 16.66 -10.97 5.64
N ASP A 165 17.03 -10.08 6.55
CA ASP A 165 16.15 -9.72 7.68
C ASP A 165 15.22 -8.53 7.32
N LYS A 166 15.54 -7.71 6.31
CA LYS A 166 14.77 -6.49 5.99
C LYS A 166 13.28 -6.76 5.78
N VAL A 167 12.94 -7.81 5.02
CA VAL A 167 11.54 -8.22 4.79
C VAL A 167 10.87 -8.57 6.12
N ALA A 168 11.49 -9.39 6.95
CA ALA A 168 10.93 -9.80 8.24
C ALA A 168 10.71 -8.59 9.17
N HIS A 169 11.69 -7.68 9.25
CA HIS A 169 11.57 -6.44 10.04
C HIS A 169 10.46 -5.53 9.52
N THR A 170 10.36 -5.31 8.20
CA THR A 170 9.29 -4.48 7.63
C THR A 170 7.90 -5.10 7.84
N VAL A 171 7.74 -6.41 7.62
CA VAL A 171 6.47 -7.11 7.88
C VAL A 171 6.09 -7.01 9.36
N ALA A 172 7.03 -7.29 10.26
CA ALA A 172 6.78 -7.19 11.70
C ALA A 172 6.42 -5.75 12.12
N TYR A 173 7.11 -4.75 11.58
CA TYR A 173 6.83 -3.35 11.84
C TYR A 173 5.44 -2.93 11.38
N GLU A 174 5.07 -3.18 10.12
CA GLU A 174 3.75 -2.79 9.59
C GLU A 174 2.62 -3.54 10.32
N PHE A 175 2.83 -4.81 10.67
CA PHE A 175 1.84 -5.60 11.41
C PHE A 175 1.67 -5.10 12.86
N ALA A 176 2.77 -4.83 13.56
CA ALA A 176 2.77 -4.25 14.91
C ALA A 176 2.19 -2.84 14.92
N ARG A 177 2.47 -2.04 13.88
CA ARG A 177 1.92 -0.69 13.74
C ARG A 177 0.41 -0.74 13.49
N LEU A 178 -0.07 -1.69 12.70
CA LEU A 178 -1.50 -1.90 12.52
C LEU A 178 -2.20 -2.22 13.85
N TYR A 179 -1.60 -3.08 14.69
CA TYR A 179 -2.11 -3.34 16.05
C TYR A 179 -2.23 -2.06 16.87
N TYR A 180 -1.16 -1.24 16.89
CA TYR A 180 -1.16 0.03 17.62
C TYR A 180 -2.22 1.00 17.09
N ASP A 181 -2.29 1.20 15.78
CA ASP A 181 -3.23 2.14 15.17
C ASP A 181 -4.69 1.73 15.47
N ILE A 182 -4.98 0.43 15.58
CA ILE A 182 -6.31 -0.10 15.94
C ILE A 182 -6.59 0.02 17.43
N THR A 183 -5.67 -0.41 18.30
CA THR A 183 -5.95 -0.62 19.72
C THR A 183 -5.51 0.54 20.61
N GLN A 184 -4.64 1.41 20.08
CA GLN A 184 -3.88 2.43 20.83
C GLN A 184 -3.00 1.84 21.94
N GLU A 185 -2.74 0.53 21.92
CA GLU A 185 -1.86 -0.17 22.85
C GLU A 185 -0.53 -0.48 22.17
N VAL A 186 0.58 -0.25 22.87
CA VAL A 186 1.90 -0.65 22.38
C VAL A 186 1.96 -2.18 22.34
N PRO A 187 2.33 -2.79 21.19
CA PRO A 187 2.41 -4.24 21.08
C PRO A 187 3.49 -4.80 22.01
N THR A 188 3.30 -6.03 22.46
CA THR A 188 4.28 -6.75 23.28
C THR A 188 4.69 -8.06 22.60
N TYR A 189 5.97 -8.41 22.69
CA TYR A 189 6.40 -9.77 22.41
C TYR A 189 6.11 -10.65 23.63
N ALA A 190 5.47 -11.80 23.40
CA ALA A 190 5.27 -12.79 24.44
C ALA A 190 5.50 -14.20 23.90
N GLU A 191 6.05 -15.07 24.77
CA GLU A 191 6.38 -16.47 24.46
C GLU A 191 5.92 -17.33 25.63
N GLY A 192 5.09 -18.32 25.34
CA GLY A 192 4.58 -19.30 26.29
C GLY A 192 5.27 -20.66 26.12
N THR A 193 4.85 -21.65 26.90
CA THR A 193 5.40 -23.01 26.87
C THR A 193 5.25 -23.72 25.52
N SER A 194 4.33 -23.25 24.68
CA SER A 194 4.03 -23.81 23.35
C SER A 194 4.45 -22.89 22.19
N GLY A 195 5.26 -21.86 22.45
CA GLY A 195 5.73 -20.89 21.45
C GLY A 195 5.14 -19.49 21.62
N PRO A 196 5.14 -18.65 20.57
CA PRO A 196 4.61 -17.28 20.62
C PRO A 196 3.21 -17.19 21.24
N SER A 197 2.98 -16.20 22.11
CA SER A 197 1.74 -16.02 22.86
C SER A 197 1.31 -14.54 22.91
N GLY A 198 0.16 -14.24 23.52
CA GLY A 198 -0.38 -12.88 23.58
C GLY A 198 -1.13 -12.46 22.31
N ARG A 199 -1.40 -11.16 22.16
CA ARG A 199 -2.27 -10.63 21.10
C ARG A 199 -1.61 -10.55 19.73
N VAL A 200 -0.31 -10.30 19.67
CA VAL A 200 0.40 -10.01 18.41
C VAL A 200 1.28 -11.17 17.95
N SER A 201 2.04 -11.78 18.86
CA SER A 201 3.08 -12.75 18.50
C SER A 201 2.57 -14.02 17.80
N PRO A 202 1.43 -14.65 18.16
CA PRO A 202 0.95 -15.85 17.49
C PRO A 202 0.55 -15.57 16.03
N LYS A 203 -0.17 -14.47 15.80
CA LYS A 203 -0.62 -14.08 14.46
C LYS A 203 0.53 -13.62 13.58
N LEU A 204 1.55 -12.98 14.14
CA LEU A 204 2.76 -12.65 13.40
C LEU A 204 3.54 -13.91 13.00
N ALA A 205 3.62 -14.93 13.87
CA ALA A 205 4.25 -16.21 13.54
C ALA A 205 3.50 -16.93 12.41
N GLU A 206 2.17 -17.02 12.51
CA GLU A 206 1.31 -17.57 11.44
C GLU A 206 1.52 -16.81 10.12
N LEU A 207 1.59 -15.48 10.17
CA LEU A 207 1.83 -14.62 9.01
C LEU A 207 3.18 -14.90 8.36
N PHE A 208 4.26 -15.04 9.15
CA PHE A 208 5.59 -15.38 8.63
C PHE A 208 5.59 -16.73 7.94
N GLU A 209 4.91 -17.73 8.51
CA GLU A 209 4.77 -19.05 7.89
C GLU A 209 4.04 -18.96 6.54
N LYS A 210 2.90 -18.26 6.47
CA LYS A 210 2.14 -18.08 5.22
C LYS A 210 2.94 -17.35 4.15
N LEU A 211 3.79 -16.41 4.55
CA LEU A 211 4.63 -15.63 3.64
C LEU A 211 5.99 -16.30 3.34
N ALA A 212 6.21 -17.52 3.83
CA ALA A 212 7.48 -18.24 3.72
C ALA A 212 8.70 -17.43 4.21
N ILE A 213 8.51 -16.64 5.27
CA ILE A 213 9.57 -15.87 5.94
C ILE A 213 10.23 -16.78 6.99
N GLU A 214 11.46 -17.22 6.72
CA GLU A 214 12.22 -18.15 7.58
C GLU A 214 12.79 -17.53 8.88
N ALA A 215 12.51 -16.24 9.14
CA ALA A 215 13.05 -15.54 10.30
C ALA A 215 12.29 -15.88 11.59
N ASN A 216 12.99 -15.93 12.73
CA ASN A 216 12.33 -15.95 14.03
C ASN A 216 11.71 -14.58 14.30
N ILE A 217 10.42 -14.54 14.68
CA ILE A 217 9.66 -13.29 14.86
C ILE A 217 10.17 -12.41 16.00
N ARG A 218 10.93 -12.95 16.97
CA ARG A 218 11.31 -12.24 18.20
C ARG A 218 12.07 -10.96 17.91
N ARG A 219 13.18 -11.05 17.18
CA ARG A 219 14.03 -9.89 16.87
C ARG A 219 13.31 -8.84 16.01
N PRO A 220 12.63 -9.20 14.91
CA PRO A 220 11.79 -8.28 14.15
C PRO A 220 10.71 -7.58 15.00
N LEU A 221 10.01 -8.32 15.87
CA LEU A 221 8.95 -7.76 16.69
C LEU A 221 9.50 -6.86 17.80
N GLU A 222 10.57 -7.25 18.49
CA GLU A 222 11.24 -6.39 19.49
C GLU A 222 11.73 -5.07 18.87
N ALA A 223 12.29 -5.12 17.66
CA ALA A 223 12.71 -3.94 16.92
C ALA A 223 11.51 -3.05 16.54
N ALA A 224 10.43 -3.64 16.04
CA ALA A 224 9.19 -2.93 15.73
C ALA A 224 8.59 -2.24 16.97
N ILE A 225 8.54 -2.94 18.11
CA ILE A 225 8.05 -2.39 19.38
C ILE A 225 8.90 -1.19 19.81
N THR A 226 10.22 -1.31 19.73
CA THR A 226 11.16 -0.24 20.08
C THR A 226 10.92 0.99 19.21
N GLN A 227 10.79 0.80 17.89
CA GLN A 227 10.56 1.89 16.96
C GLN A 227 9.20 2.56 17.19
N ILE A 228 8.12 1.79 17.31
CA ILE A 228 6.77 2.32 17.58
C ILE A 228 6.76 3.11 18.90
N SER A 229 7.40 2.59 19.95
CA SER A 229 7.51 3.29 21.23
C SER A 229 8.25 4.62 21.11
N ALA A 230 9.29 4.69 20.27
CA ALA A 230 10.02 5.93 20.02
C ALA A 230 9.24 6.95 19.17
N GLU A 231 8.30 6.50 18.32
CA GLU A 231 7.47 7.39 17.48
C GLU A 231 6.27 8.00 18.23
N ILE A 232 5.87 7.39 19.35
CA ILE A 232 4.73 7.82 20.17
C ILE A 232 5.16 8.81 21.26
N ASN A 233 6.41 8.71 21.74
CA ASN A 233 7.00 9.58 22.75
C ASN A 233 7.65 10.82 22.13
#